data_AF-A0A2S7YF30-F1
#
_entry.id   AF-A0A2S7YF30-F1
#
_cell.length_a   1.000
_cell.length_b   1.000
_cell.length_c   1.000
_cell.angle_alpha   90.00
_cell.angle_beta   90.00
_cell.angle_gamma   90.00
#
_symmetry.space_group_name_H-M   'P 1'
#
loop_
_entity.id
_entity.type
_entity.pdbx_description
1 polymer ?
#
loop_
_entity_poly.entity_id
_entity_poly.type
_entity_poly.pdbx_seq_one_letter_code
_entity_poly.pdbx_strand_id
1 'polypeptide(L)'
;MDLLSACESLAANVLEHDVLDISDMYIAESDTKHWMTVFNLTHAEAIDEITKWRSDHTRSSLSQSAWDTIKESDAASGFTKESYEFSLTRGRIIKQSYATGTDDTGMYLLRIEESLPTIATIQELLNTDKIELVSGIDDEGKSVQFAYMPAQMKRLLINNLALSDTIYFRPSFIRVSIAKKDISDDSRYPTLGIDSTLPQYRAPSASFRFQPLQNEYPVRYFFYGTLADRAVLARVIGVSDADSIRYEPAVLSRALLTSWAGKYRGVVDGGPDDKVQGVVYWVKSREEEEALRIYETAKYEVVRCSVHVGEGMAACMGLTFRLI
;
A
#
# COMPACT_ATOMS: atom_id res chain seq x y z
N MET A 1 5.17 48.65 9.12
CA MET A 1 5.60 47.38 9.75
C MET A 1 6.45 46.66 8.74
N ASP A 2 7.73 46.50 9.08
CA ASP A 2 8.71 45.83 8.22
C ASP A 2 8.44 44.33 8.23
N LEU A 3 8.23 43.77 7.04
CA LEU A 3 7.84 42.37 6.86
C LEU A 3 8.95 41.43 7.35
N LEU A 4 10.22 41.88 7.29
CA LEU A 4 11.34 41.16 7.88
C LEU A 4 11.26 41.10 9.41
N SER A 5 10.89 42.20 10.08
CA SER A 5 10.73 42.25 11.54
C SER A 5 9.57 41.37 12.04
N ALA A 6 8.51 41.23 11.25
CA ALA A 6 7.41 40.31 11.54
C ALA A 6 7.82 38.85 11.34
N CYS A 7 8.64 38.54 10.32
CA CYS A 7 9.17 37.21 10.08
C CYS A 7 10.25 36.79 11.11
N GLU A 8 11.12 37.70 11.54
CA GLU A 8 12.10 37.43 12.61
C GLU A 8 11.44 37.22 13.96
N SER A 9 10.37 37.96 14.28
CA SER A 9 9.56 37.71 15.49
C SER A 9 8.87 36.34 15.47
N LEU A 10 8.45 35.88 14.28
CA LEU A 10 7.86 34.54 14.09
C LEU A 10 8.90 33.42 14.19
N ALA A 11 10.11 33.63 13.66
CA ALA A 11 11.21 32.68 13.76
C ALA A 11 11.78 32.57 15.19
N ALA A 12 11.80 33.67 15.95
CA ALA A 12 12.21 33.67 17.35
C ALA A 12 11.22 32.90 18.24
N ASN A 13 9.91 33.02 18.00
CA ASN A 13 8.89 32.25 18.71
C ASN A 13 8.93 30.75 18.39
N VAL A 14 9.39 30.36 17.21
CA VAL A 14 9.55 28.94 16.83
C VAL A 14 10.79 28.32 17.49
N LEU A 15 11.88 29.09 17.66
CA LEU A 15 13.11 28.62 18.30
C LEU A 15 13.05 28.61 19.84
N GLU A 16 12.23 29.46 20.47
CA GLU A 16 11.97 29.37 21.93
C GLU A 16 11.02 28.22 22.30
N HIS A 17 10.21 27.72 21.34
CA HIS A 17 9.30 26.59 21.57
C HIS A 17 9.89 25.20 21.23
N ASP A 18 11.12 25.14 20.71
CA ASP A 18 11.78 23.89 20.29
C ASP A 18 12.54 23.17 21.44
N VAL A 19 12.24 23.53 22.70
CA VAL A 19 12.79 22.85 23.91
C VAL A 19 11.68 22.54 24.93
N LEU A 20 10.45 22.29 24.50
CA LEU A 20 9.52 21.51 25.31
C LEU A 20 9.30 20.16 24.65
N ASP A 21 10.05 19.21 25.20
CA ASP A 21 9.91 17.78 25.05
C ASP A 21 8.44 17.39 24.82
N ILE A 22 8.18 16.58 23.79
CA ILE A 22 6.86 16.01 23.46
C ILE A 22 6.27 15.25 24.68
N SER A 23 7.10 14.97 25.68
CA SER A 23 6.76 14.42 26.99
C SER A 23 5.98 15.34 27.94
N ASP A 24 5.87 16.66 27.71
CA ASP A 24 5.36 17.64 28.71
C ASP A 24 4.03 18.31 28.36
N MET A 25 3.26 17.79 27.40
CA MET A 25 1.88 18.26 27.19
C MET A 25 0.99 17.75 28.34
N TYR A 26 0.90 18.54 29.41
CA TYR A 26 0.03 18.24 30.56
C TYR A 26 -1.45 18.22 30.11
N ILE A 27 -2.00 17.03 29.95
CA ILE A 27 -3.44 16.82 29.74
C ILE A 27 -4.08 16.71 31.13
N ALA A 28 -4.96 17.67 31.44
CA ALA A 28 -5.69 17.64 32.69
C ALA A 28 -6.54 16.35 32.78
N GLU A 29 -6.52 15.68 33.94
CA GLU A 29 -7.29 14.44 34.17
C GLU A 29 -8.80 14.64 33.96
N SER A 30 -9.29 15.88 34.14
CA SER A 30 -10.66 16.28 33.82
C SER A 30 -10.97 16.17 32.33
N ASP A 31 -10.03 16.53 31.46
CA ASP A 31 -10.20 16.47 30.00
C ASP A 31 -10.18 15.01 29.54
N THR A 32 -9.26 14.20 30.10
CA THR A 32 -9.21 12.76 29.83
C THR A 32 -10.52 12.08 30.22
N LYS A 33 -11.03 12.31 31.44
CA LYS A 33 -12.31 11.74 31.90
C LYS A 33 -13.50 12.23 31.07
N HIS A 34 -13.50 13.50 30.67
CA HIS A 34 -14.53 14.08 29.81
C HIS A 34 -14.55 13.37 28.44
N TRP A 35 -13.40 13.23 27.79
CA TRP A 35 -13.28 12.59 26.48
C TRP A 35 -13.57 11.09 26.53
N MET A 36 -13.15 10.40 27.60
CA MET A 36 -13.53 9.01 27.84
C MET A 36 -15.06 8.87 27.90
N THR A 37 -15.75 9.76 28.60
CA THR A 37 -17.20 9.71 28.78
C THR A 37 -17.95 10.06 27.48
N VAL A 38 -17.52 11.11 26.79
CA VAL A 38 -18.23 11.65 25.62
C VAL A 38 -18.01 10.82 24.36
N PHE A 39 -16.83 10.20 24.21
CA PHE A 39 -16.47 9.43 23.02
C PHE A 39 -16.33 7.92 23.25
N ASN A 40 -16.61 7.46 24.48
CA ASN A 40 -16.44 6.08 24.92
C ASN A 40 -15.01 5.54 24.66
N LEU A 41 -14.01 6.35 24.99
CA LEU A 41 -12.58 6.05 24.78
C LEU A 41 -11.96 5.46 26.05
N THR A 42 -10.93 4.64 25.89
CA THR A 42 -10.06 4.26 27.03
C THR A 42 -9.18 5.43 27.46
N HIS A 43 -8.61 5.35 28.67
CA HIS A 43 -7.74 6.41 29.19
C HIS A 43 -6.53 6.71 28.29
N ALA A 44 -5.91 5.67 27.71
CA ALA A 44 -4.78 5.82 26.80
C ALA A 44 -5.20 6.43 25.46
N GLU A 45 -6.35 6.02 24.91
CA GLU A 45 -6.90 6.57 23.67
C GLU A 45 -7.34 8.02 23.83
N ALA A 46 -7.95 8.37 24.96
CA ALA A 46 -8.32 9.76 25.26
C ALA A 46 -7.07 10.66 25.31
N ILE A 47 -5.98 10.19 25.93
CA ILE A 47 -4.70 10.92 25.93
C ILE A 47 -4.15 11.09 24.51
N ASP A 48 -4.11 10.02 23.72
CA ASP A 48 -3.57 10.05 22.35
C ASP A 48 -4.40 10.95 21.42
N GLU A 49 -5.72 10.85 21.47
CA GLU A 49 -6.64 11.68 20.67
C GLU A 49 -6.60 13.15 21.10
N ILE A 50 -6.56 13.45 22.41
CA ILE A 50 -6.38 14.83 22.89
C ILE A 50 -5.03 15.39 22.42
N THR A 51 -3.97 14.58 22.51
CA THR A 51 -2.61 14.98 22.10
C THR A 51 -2.59 15.34 20.62
N LYS A 52 -3.08 14.42 19.77
CA LYS A 52 -3.18 14.62 18.32
C LYS A 52 -4.04 15.84 17.99
N TRP A 53 -5.22 15.92 18.59
CA TRP A 53 -6.17 17.01 18.34
C TRP A 53 -5.57 18.37 18.69
N ARG A 54 -4.90 18.51 19.83
CA ARG A 54 -4.28 19.77 20.29
C ARG A 54 -3.00 20.12 19.53
N SER A 55 -2.29 19.12 18.99
CA SER A 55 -1.11 19.32 18.14
C SER A 55 -1.44 19.74 16.70
N ASP A 56 -2.69 19.58 16.25
CA ASP A 56 -3.11 20.03 14.92
C ASP A 56 -3.46 21.52 14.91
N HIS A 57 -2.48 22.34 14.55
CA HIS A 57 -2.62 23.79 14.40
C HIS A 57 -3.34 24.23 13.12
N THR A 58 -3.68 23.31 12.23
CA THR A 58 -4.41 23.59 10.98
C THR A 58 -5.92 23.41 11.13
N ARG A 59 -6.39 22.92 12.29
CA ARG A 59 -7.79 22.65 12.55
C ARG A 59 -8.68 23.89 12.49
N SER A 60 -9.85 23.76 11.88
CA SER A 60 -10.87 24.81 11.87
C SER A 60 -11.57 24.86 13.23
N SER A 61 -11.32 25.90 14.02
CA SER A 61 -11.99 26.12 15.31
C SER A 61 -13.28 26.93 15.16
N LEU A 62 -14.27 26.62 15.99
CA LEU A 62 -15.55 27.33 16.06
C LEU A 62 -15.34 28.69 16.75
N SER A 63 -15.94 29.76 16.21
CA SER A 63 -15.91 31.06 16.90
C SER A 63 -16.65 30.98 18.24
N GLN A 64 -16.23 31.80 19.21
CA GLN A 64 -16.86 31.79 20.54
C GLN A 64 -18.34 32.15 20.49
N SER A 65 -18.72 33.12 19.66
CA SER A 65 -20.11 33.51 19.42
C SER A 65 -20.95 32.38 18.81
N ALA A 66 -20.37 31.55 17.93
CA ALA A 66 -21.06 30.40 17.37
C ALA A 66 -21.23 29.27 18.40
N TRP A 67 -20.23 29.07 19.27
CA TRP A 67 -20.34 28.11 20.38
C TRP A 67 -21.44 28.50 21.36
N ASP A 68 -21.49 29.78 21.76
CA ASP A 68 -22.49 30.27 22.72
C ASP A 68 -23.93 30.13 22.22
N THR A 69 -24.13 30.10 20.90
CA THR A 69 -25.44 29.86 20.28
C THR A 69 -25.83 28.38 20.29
N ILE A 70 -24.86 27.46 20.22
CA ILE A 70 -25.10 26.02 20.00
C ILE A 70 -25.02 25.22 21.31
N LYS A 71 -24.29 25.70 22.32
CA LYS A 71 -24.02 24.97 23.58
C LYS A 71 -25.28 24.56 24.37
N GLU A 72 -26.39 25.28 24.16
CA GLU A 72 -27.69 24.99 24.82
C GLU A 72 -28.58 24.05 24.00
N SER A 73 -28.14 23.65 22.80
CA SER A 73 -28.88 22.70 21.96
C SER A 73 -28.67 21.25 22.42
N ASP A 74 -29.68 20.41 22.18
CA ASP A 74 -29.61 18.97 22.45
C ASP A 74 -28.42 18.30 21.76
N ALA A 75 -27.99 18.83 20.60
CA ALA A 75 -26.87 18.30 19.82
C ALA A 75 -25.50 18.56 20.46
N ALA A 76 -25.37 19.57 21.32
CA ALA A 76 -24.13 19.90 22.05
C ALA A 76 -24.19 19.53 23.53
N SER A 77 -25.27 18.89 23.97
CA SER A 77 -25.44 18.44 25.34
C SER A 77 -24.32 17.47 25.76
N GLY A 78 -23.63 17.79 26.85
CA GLY A 78 -22.50 17.01 27.33
C GLY A 78 -21.17 17.24 26.61
N PHE A 79 -21.10 18.12 25.61
CA PHE A 79 -19.86 18.48 24.93
C PHE A 79 -19.28 19.81 25.47
N THR A 80 -17.95 19.87 25.65
CA THR A 80 -17.20 21.13 25.65
C THR A 80 -17.00 21.61 24.21
N LYS A 81 -16.71 22.90 24.02
CA LYS A 81 -16.40 23.47 22.70
C LYS A 81 -15.37 22.63 21.92
N GLU A 82 -14.28 22.24 22.59
CA GLU A 82 -13.21 21.43 21.99
C GLU A 82 -13.70 20.04 21.60
N SER A 83 -14.42 19.34 22.49
CA SER A 83 -14.97 18.01 22.17
C SER A 83 -16.05 18.09 21.08
N TYR A 84 -16.82 19.17 21.01
CA TYR A 84 -17.82 19.35 19.95
C TYR A 84 -17.15 19.56 18.58
N GLU A 85 -16.11 20.38 18.52
CA GLU A 85 -15.30 20.57 17.30
C GLU A 85 -14.64 19.27 16.85
N PHE A 86 -14.12 18.48 17.79
CA PHE A 86 -13.59 17.14 17.52
C PHE A 86 -14.67 16.22 16.95
N SER A 87 -15.86 16.19 17.56
CA SER A 87 -17.01 15.40 17.10
C SER A 87 -17.44 15.75 15.67
N LEU A 88 -17.51 17.05 15.35
CA LEU A 88 -17.84 17.52 13.99
C LEU A 88 -16.78 17.09 12.97
N THR A 89 -15.50 17.15 13.35
CA THR A 89 -14.38 16.78 12.48
C THR A 89 -14.35 15.27 12.25
N ARG A 90 -14.53 14.48 13.32
CA ARG A 90 -14.69 13.02 13.25
C ARG A 90 -15.89 12.63 12.38
N GLY A 91 -17.03 13.31 12.54
CA GLY A 91 -18.22 13.10 11.72
C GLY A 91 -18.03 13.48 10.24
N ARG A 92 -17.21 14.51 9.93
CA ARG A 92 -16.82 14.86 8.56
C ARG A 92 -15.87 13.86 7.94
N ILE A 93 -14.90 13.34 8.69
CA ILE A 93 -13.99 12.27 8.24
C ILE A 93 -14.80 11.01 7.91
N ILE A 94 -15.74 10.63 8.79
CA ILE A 94 -16.66 9.52 8.55
C ILE A 94 -17.50 9.78 7.29
N LYS A 95 -18.14 10.95 7.14
CA LYS A 95 -18.93 11.29 5.94
C LYS A 95 -18.08 11.39 4.66
N GLN A 96 -16.84 11.87 4.73
CA GLN A 96 -15.90 11.87 3.59
C GLN A 96 -15.50 10.45 3.20
N SER A 97 -15.32 9.54 4.16
CA SER A 97 -15.05 8.12 3.87
C SER A 97 -16.23 7.40 3.19
N TYR A 98 -17.47 7.88 3.39
CA TYR A 98 -18.66 7.44 2.63
C TYR A 98 -18.81 8.13 1.27
N ALA A 99 -18.23 9.33 1.09
CA ALA A 99 -18.41 10.15 -0.12
C ALA A 99 -17.26 10.01 -1.15
N THR A 100 -16.08 9.50 -0.76
CA THR A 100 -15.05 9.09 -1.73
C THR A 100 -15.32 7.66 -2.20
N GLY A 101 -16.38 7.51 -2.99
CA GLY A 101 -16.62 6.36 -3.84
C GLY A 101 -15.59 6.33 -4.97
N THR A 102 -14.38 5.88 -4.66
CA THR A 102 -13.57 5.14 -5.62
C THR A 102 -13.58 3.71 -5.14
N ASP A 103 -14.02 2.78 -5.99
CA ASP A 103 -13.94 1.33 -5.78
C ASP A 103 -12.52 0.94 -5.34
N ASP A 104 -12.27 0.86 -4.03
CA ASP A 104 -11.09 0.18 -3.51
C ASP A 104 -11.29 -1.30 -3.85
N THR A 105 -10.72 -1.73 -4.96
CA THR A 105 -10.65 -3.14 -5.37
C THR A 105 -9.47 -3.86 -4.69
N GLY A 106 -8.82 -3.22 -3.71
CA GLY A 106 -7.70 -3.77 -2.99
C GLY A 106 -8.03 -5.08 -2.27
N MET A 107 -7.07 -6.01 -2.29
CA MET A 107 -7.10 -7.25 -1.54
C MET A 107 -6.24 -7.08 -0.28
N TYR A 108 -6.67 -7.71 0.82
CA TYR A 108 -6.01 -7.64 2.12
C TYR A 108 -5.91 -9.04 2.72
N LEU A 109 -4.87 -9.26 3.52
CA LEU A 109 -4.70 -10.43 4.37
C LEU A 109 -4.94 -10.01 5.82
N LEU A 110 -5.84 -10.69 6.52
CA LEU A 110 -5.98 -10.58 7.96
C LEU A 110 -5.29 -11.77 8.62
N ARG A 111 -4.38 -11.51 9.55
CA ARG A 111 -3.74 -12.57 10.35
C ARG A 111 -4.79 -13.22 11.24
N ILE A 112 -4.83 -14.55 11.24
CA ILE A 112 -5.65 -15.36 12.15
C ILE A 112 -4.78 -15.71 13.36
N GLU A 113 -5.35 -15.59 14.54
CA GLU A 113 -4.68 -15.89 15.80
C GLU A 113 -5.39 -17.03 16.54
N GLU A 114 -4.70 -17.62 17.51
CA GLU A 114 -5.24 -18.70 18.34
C GLU A 114 -6.37 -18.21 19.25
N SER A 115 -6.32 -16.94 19.68
CA SER A 115 -7.33 -16.32 20.55
C SER A 115 -8.31 -15.46 19.76
N LEU A 116 -7.87 -14.36 19.16
CA LEU A 116 -8.68 -13.46 18.34
C LEU A 116 -7.78 -12.69 17.34
N PRO A 117 -8.18 -12.56 16.06
CA PRO A 117 -9.38 -13.14 15.45
C PRO A 117 -9.24 -14.62 15.13
N THR A 118 -10.25 -15.43 15.51
CA THR A 118 -10.40 -16.79 15.00
C THR A 118 -11.22 -16.80 13.70
N ILE A 119 -11.13 -17.88 12.93
CA ILE A 119 -11.96 -18.06 11.72
C ILE A 119 -13.44 -17.92 12.05
N ALA A 120 -13.90 -18.55 13.13
CA ALA A 120 -15.31 -18.50 13.56
C ALA A 120 -15.76 -17.08 13.86
N THR A 121 -14.94 -16.29 14.56
CA THR A 121 -15.23 -14.88 14.86
C THR A 121 -15.32 -14.05 13.59
N ILE A 122 -14.43 -14.29 12.61
CA ILE A 122 -14.45 -13.58 11.34
C ILE A 122 -15.72 -13.97 10.53
N GLN A 123 -16.08 -15.25 10.50
CA GLN A 123 -17.29 -15.74 9.82
C GLN A 123 -18.56 -15.15 10.43
N GLU A 124 -18.63 -15.08 11.77
CA GLU A 124 -19.73 -14.44 12.51
C GLU A 124 -19.83 -12.95 12.18
N LEU A 125 -18.73 -12.22 12.29
CA LEU A 125 -18.70 -10.79 12.01
C LEU A 125 -18.97 -10.46 10.55
N LEU A 126 -18.64 -11.34 9.60
CA LEU A 126 -18.89 -11.10 8.17
C LEU A 126 -20.19 -11.72 7.67
N ASN A 127 -20.86 -12.51 8.50
CA ASN A 127 -22.00 -13.33 8.12
C ASN A 127 -21.72 -14.15 6.84
N THR A 128 -20.56 -14.81 6.79
CA THR A 128 -20.14 -15.61 5.63
C THR A 128 -19.29 -16.81 6.04
N ASP A 129 -19.57 -17.96 5.45
CA ASP A 129 -18.76 -19.18 5.65
C ASP A 129 -17.61 -19.29 4.63
N LYS A 130 -17.62 -18.45 3.59
CA LYS A 130 -16.69 -18.50 2.47
C LYS A 130 -15.53 -17.53 2.70
N ILE A 131 -14.53 -17.98 3.44
CA ILE A 131 -13.28 -17.25 3.63
C ILE A 131 -12.15 -18.06 2.99
N GLU A 132 -11.42 -17.43 2.07
CA GLU A 132 -10.21 -18.02 1.50
C GLU A 132 -9.06 -17.88 2.50
N LEU A 133 -8.44 -19.02 2.82
CA LEU A 133 -7.36 -19.10 3.80
C LEU A 133 -6.04 -19.42 3.12
N VAL A 134 -4.99 -18.75 3.58
CA VAL A 134 -3.60 -19.08 3.24
C VAL A 134 -2.90 -19.49 4.51
N SER A 135 -2.18 -20.61 4.45
CA SER A 135 -1.29 -21.04 5.52
C SER A 135 0.16 -20.87 5.06
N GLY A 136 1.02 -20.42 5.96
CA GLY A 136 2.45 -20.28 5.74
C GLY A 136 3.22 -20.71 6.97
N ILE A 137 4.54 -20.69 6.85
CA ILE A 137 5.45 -20.93 7.97
C ILE A 137 6.23 -19.64 8.15
N ASP A 138 6.29 -19.12 9.38
CA ASP A 138 7.11 -17.95 9.68
C ASP A 138 8.61 -18.31 9.78
N ASP A 139 9.46 -17.29 9.98
CA ASP A 139 10.91 -17.45 10.06
C ASP A 139 11.36 -18.36 11.22
N GLU A 140 10.48 -18.63 12.18
CA GLU A 140 10.71 -19.49 13.35
C GLU A 140 10.18 -20.91 13.15
N GLY A 141 9.59 -21.22 12.00
CA GLY A 141 9.02 -22.52 11.71
C GLY A 141 7.59 -22.72 12.23
N LYS A 142 6.93 -21.68 12.76
CA LYS A 142 5.56 -21.76 13.26
C LYS A 142 4.56 -21.59 12.12
N SER A 143 3.51 -22.41 12.14
CA SER A 143 2.40 -22.28 11.20
C SER A 143 1.62 -20.98 11.47
N VAL A 144 1.49 -20.15 10.45
CA VAL A 144 0.69 -18.92 10.45
C VAL A 144 -0.42 -19.01 9.42
N GLN A 145 -1.59 -18.46 9.77
CA GLN A 145 -2.75 -18.46 8.88
C GLN A 145 -3.24 -17.05 8.62
N PHE A 146 -3.67 -16.80 7.38
CA PHE A 146 -4.23 -15.53 6.94
C PHE A 146 -5.54 -15.76 6.19
N ALA A 147 -6.48 -14.82 6.35
CA ALA A 147 -7.70 -14.75 5.56
C ALA A 147 -7.55 -13.70 4.45
N TYR A 148 -7.78 -14.09 3.19
CA TYR A 148 -7.94 -13.15 2.09
C TYR A 148 -9.28 -12.42 2.20
N MET A 149 -9.25 -11.11 2.00
CA MET A 149 -10.46 -10.30 2.00
C MET A 149 -10.38 -9.12 1.02
N PRO A 150 -11.42 -8.91 0.19
CA PRO A 150 -11.57 -7.67 -0.56
C PRO A 150 -11.78 -6.47 0.36
N ALA A 151 -11.54 -5.25 -0.14
CA ALA A 151 -11.74 -4.02 0.63
C ALA A 151 -13.17 -3.88 1.18
N GLN A 152 -14.18 -4.37 0.46
CA GLN A 152 -15.56 -4.38 0.95
C GLN A 152 -15.70 -5.25 2.21
N MET A 153 -15.11 -6.45 2.20
CA MET A 153 -15.15 -7.37 3.33
C MET A 153 -14.35 -6.82 4.52
N LYS A 154 -13.18 -6.21 4.28
CA LYS A 154 -12.43 -5.48 5.30
C LYS A 154 -13.27 -4.38 5.96
N ARG A 155 -13.97 -3.56 5.17
CA ARG A 155 -14.84 -2.49 5.69
C ARG A 155 -15.98 -3.06 6.53
N LEU A 156 -16.63 -4.12 6.06
CA LEU A 156 -17.70 -4.79 6.81
C LEU A 156 -17.18 -5.33 8.15
N LEU A 157 -16.01 -5.97 8.18
CA LEU A 157 -15.40 -6.46 9.41
C LEU A 157 -15.16 -5.33 10.41
N ILE A 158 -14.54 -4.23 9.97
CA ILE A 158 -14.25 -3.06 10.82
C ILE A 158 -15.55 -2.45 11.37
N ASN A 159 -16.57 -2.31 10.52
CA ASN A 159 -17.86 -1.76 10.94
C ASN A 159 -18.54 -2.67 11.97
N ASN A 160 -18.55 -3.98 11.74
CA ASN A 160 -19.20 -4.93 12.64
C ASN A 160 -18.43 -5.08 13.96
N LEU A 161 -17.11 -4.92 13.95
CA LEU A 161 -16.32 -4.79 15.18
C LEU A 161 -16.68 -3.54 15.97
N ALA A 162 -16.84 -2.40 15.29
CA ALA A 162 -17.23 -1.15 15.96
C ALA A 162 -18.66 -1.18 16.53
N LEU A 163 -19.53 -2.04 15.98
CA LEU A 163 -20.89 -2.26 16.45
C LEU A 163 -21.02 -3.43 17.44
N SER A 164 -19.95 -4.19 17.67
CA SER A 164 -19.98 -5.37 18.55
C SER A 164 -19.75 -4.95 19.99
N ASP A 165 -20.69 -5.30 20.87
CA ASP A 165 -20.55 -5.12 22.32
C ASP A 165 -19.77 -6.28 22.98
N THR A 166 -19.45 -7.34 22.23
CA THR A 166 -18.93 -8.61 22.76
C THR A 166 -17.55 -8.99 22.23
N ILE A 167 -17.18 -8.53 21.03
CA ILE A 167 -15.93 -8.91 20.35
C ILE A 167 -15.03 -7.69 20.24
N TYR A 168 -13.89 -7.73 20.94
CA TYR A 168 -12.92 -6.64 20.96
C TYR A 168 -11.53 -7.17 20.56
N PHE A 169 -11.07 -6.78 19.37
CA PHE A 169 -9.67 -6.96 18.97
C PHE A 169 -9.30 -5.91 17.92
N ARG A 170 -7.98 -5.70 17.75
CA ARG A 170 -7.46 -4.81 16.72
C ARG A 170 -7.04 -5.63 15.50
N PRO A 171 -7.83 -5.66 14.40
CA PRO A 171 -7.44 -6.40 13.21
C PRO A 171 -6.17 -5.82 12.59
N SER A 172 -5.21 -6.68 12.28
CA SER A 172 -4.01 -6.32 11.52
C SER A 172 -4.17 -6.75 10.07
N PHE A 173 -4.32 -5.78 9.17
CA PHE A 173 -4.47 -6.02 7.74
C PHE A 173 -3.16 -5.75 7.00
N ILE A 174 -2.73 -6.72 6.21
CA ILE A 174 -1.64 -6.57 5.26
C ILE A 174 -2.27 -6.36 3.88
N ARG A 175 -2.02 -5.21 3.25
CA ARG A 175 -2.50 -4.98 1.88
C ARG A 175 -1.75 -5.91 0.94
N VAL A 176 -2.48 -6.73 0.21
CA VAL A 176 -1.93 -7.54 -0.89
C VAL A 176 -1.67 -6.56 -2.02
N SER A 177 -0.39 -6.24 -2.18
CA SER A 177 0.09 -5.41 -3.25
C SER A 177 0.75 -6.34 -4.24
N ILE A 178 0.17 -6.50 -5.42
CA ILE A 178 0.67 -7.39 -6.46
C ILE A 178 0.92 -6.59 -7.73
N ALA A 179 2.07 -6.81 -8.36
CA ALA A 179 2.37 -6.19 -9.64
C ALA A 179 1.34 -6.62 -10.68
N LYS A 180 0.75 -5.68 -11.41
CA LYS A 180 -0.27 -6.01 -12.42
C LYS A 180 0.38 -6.69 -13.63
N LYS A 181 -0.29 -7.67 -14.24
CA LYS A 181 0.14 -8.27 -15.51
C LYS A 181 -1.08 -8.34 -16.43
N ASP A 182 -1.17 -7.40 -17.35
CA ASP A 182 -2.28 -7.25 -18.30
C ASP A 182 -1.74 -7.21 -19.73
N ILE A 183 -1.11 -8.30 -20.14
CA ILE A 183 -0.48 -8.41 -21.44
C ILE A 183 -1.56 -8.65 -22.51
N SER A 184 -1.62 -7.77 -23.51
CA SER A 184 -2.57 -7.87 -24.61
C SER A 184 -2.18 -8.99 -25.58
N ASP A 185 -3.16 -9.82 -25.96
CA ASP A 185 -2.97 -10.86 -26.99
C ASP A 185 -2.96 -10.27 -28.42
N ASP A 186 -3.69 -9.17 -28.62
CA ASP A 186 -3.92 -8.56 -29.93
C ASP A 186 -2.99 -7.38 -30.25
N SER A 187 -2.28 -6.87 -29.24
CA SER A 187 -1.40 -5.72 -29.40
C SER A 187 -0.09 -5.88 -28.66
N ARG A 188 0.86 -5.00 -28.96
CA ARG A 188 2.16 -4.92 -28.28
C ARG A 188 2.02 -4.40 -26.84
N TYR A 189 0.87 -3.88 -26.43
CA TYR A 189 0.67 -3.34 -25.09
C TYR A 189 0.72 -4.44 -24.01
N PRO A 190 1.30 -4.15 -22.83
CA PRO A 190 2.29 -3.13 -22.56
C PRO A 190 3.69 -3.63 -22.99
N THR A 191 4.50 -2.75 -23.58
CA THR A 191 5.91 -3.04 -23.89
C THR A 191 6.78 -1.86 -23.47
N LEU A 192 7.86 -2.16 -22.75
CA LEU A 192 8.80 -1.17 -22.25
C LEU A 192 9.42 -0.34 -23.39
N GLY A 193 9.41 0.98 -23.22
CA GLY A 193 10.04 1.94 -24.15
C GLY A 193 9.41 1.99 -25.54
N ILE A 194 8.19 1.47 -25.69
CA ILE A 194 7.41 1.49 -26.93
C ILE A 194 6.00 1.99 -26.64
N ASP A 195 5.61 3.09 -27.27
CA ASP A 195 4.22 3.52 -27.32
C ASP A 195 3.43 2.65 -28.30
N SER A 196 2.75 1.63 -27.78
CA SER A 196 1.95 0.69 -28.56
C SER A 196 0.72 1.31 -29.24
N THR A 197 0.37 2.56 -28.93
CA THR A 197 -0.74 3.25 -29.60
C THR A 197 -0.37 3.70 -31.03
N LEU A 198 0.93 3.79 -31.32
CA LEU A 198 1.41 4.27 -32.62
C LEU A 198 1.26 3.22 -33.74
N PRO A 199 0.82 3.61 -34.95
CA PRO A 199 0.51 2.68 -36.04
C PRO A 199 1.64 1.74 -36.45
N GLN A 200 2.90 2.18 -36.39
CA GLN A 200 4.06 1.38 -36.77
C GLN A 200 4.31 0.15 -35.88
N TYR A 201 3.68 0.10 -34.71
CA TYR A 201 3.82 -1.01 -33.76
C TYR A 201 2.62 -1.97 -33.77
N ARG A 202 1.64 -1.73 -34.65
CA ARG A 202 0.51 -2.64 -34.86
C ARG A 202 0.97 -3.99 -35.39
N ALA A 203 0.13 -5.00 -35.18
CA ALA A 203 0.34 -6.32 -35.73
C ALA A 203 0.43 -6.23 -37.28
N PRO A 204 1.43 -6.88 -37.91
CA PRO A 204 1.55 -6.89 -39.37
C PRO A 204 0.41 -7.65 -40.05
N SER A 205 -0.26 -8.55 -39.34
CA SER A 205 -1.43 -9.31 -39.79
C SER A 205 -2.33 -9.68 -38.63
N ALA A 206 -3.59 -10.06 -38.91
CA ALA A 206 -4.54 -10.50 -37.89
C ALA A 206 -4.15 -11.82 -37.19
N SER A 207 -3.30 -12.64 -37.83
CA SER A 207 -2.79 -13.90 -37.27
C SER A 207 -1.51 -13.72 -36.45
N PHE A 208 -0.87 -12.55 -36.53
CA PHE A 208 0.33 -12.29 -35.75
C PHE A 208 -0.01 -12.21 -34.25
N ARG A 209 0.83 -12.82 -33.41
CA ARG A 209 0.69 -12.78 -31.96
C ARG A 209 1.99 -12.26 -31.34
N PHE A 210 1.85 -11.25 -30.49
CA PHE A 210 2.99 -10.71 -29.75
C PHE A 210 3.37 -11.68 -28.63
N GLN A 211 4.65 -12.00 -28.53
CA GLN A 211 5.19 -12.87 -27.49
C GLN A 211 6.00 -12.03 -26.49
N PRO A 212 6.05 -12.40 -25.20
CA PRO A 212 5.31 -13.53 -24.59
C PRO A 212 3.81 -13.27 -24.46
N LEU A 213 3.00 -14.33 -24.36
CA LEU A 213 1.55 -14.25 -24.06
C LEU A 213 1.30 -14.09 -22.56
N GLN A 214 0.07 -13.72 -22.20
CA GLN A 214 -0.36 -13.53 -20.81
C GLN A 214 -0.08 -14.75 -19.92
N ASN A 215 -0.24 -15.97 -20.42
CA ASN A 215 -0.07 -17.21 -19.64
C ASN A 215 0.94 -18.17 -20.27
N GLU A 216 1.97 -17.63 -20.94
CA GLU A 216 3.02 -18.44 -21.55
C GLU A 216 4.11 -18.79 -20.53
N TYR A 217 4.42 -20.09 -20.44
CA TYR A 217 5.50 -20.63 -19.62
C TYR A 217 6.20 -21.79 -20.36
N PRO A 218 7.52 -21.96 -20.18
CA PRO A 218 8.42 -21.08 -19.44
C PRO A 218 8.66 -19.74 -20.16
N VAL A 219 8.88 -18.66 -19.40
CA VAL A 219 9.06 -17.32 -19.95
C VAL A 219 10.28 -16.63 -19.35
N ARG A 220 10.99 -15.86 -20.17
CA ARG A 220 12.15 -15.07 -19.74
C ARG A 220 11.70 -13.85 -18.96
N TYR A 221 12.18 -13.71 -17.74
CA TYR A 221 12.09 -12.48 -16.94
C TYR A 221 13.45 -11.83 -16.82
N PHE A 222 13.51 -10.52 -17.06
CA PHE A 222 14.69 -9.72 -16.84
C PHE A 222 14.67 -9.09 -15.43
N PHE A 223 15.77 -9.23 -14.70
CA PHE A 223 15.96 -8.66 -13.38
C PHE A 223 17.20 -7.74 -13.34
N TYR A 224 17.04 -6.59 -12.69
CA TYR A 224 18.07 -5.55 -12.52
C TYR A 224 18.27 -5.13 -11.05
N GLY A 225 17.39 -5.60 -10.17
CA GLY A 225 17.33 -5.22 -8.75
C GLY A 225 17.67 -6.38 -7.83
N THR A 226 16.96 -6.45 -6.70
CA THR A 226 17.17 -7.48 -5.67
C THR A 226 16.89 -8.90 -6.19
N LEU A 227 15.96 -9.07 -7.14
CA LEU A 227 15.70 -10.36 -7.79
C LEU A 227 16.87 -10.86 -8.65
N ALA A 228 17.89 -10.05 -8.94
CA ALA A 228 19.10 -10.54 -9.59
C ALA A 228 20.02 -11.32 -8.62
N ASP A 229 19.76 -11.25 -7.30
CA ASP A 229 20.40 -12.07 -6.29
C ASP A 229 19.72 -13.45 -6.20
N ARG A 230 20.52 -14.54 -6.21
CA ARG A 230 19.99 -15.91 -6.21
C ARG A 230 19.32 -16.27 -4.89
N ALA A 231 19.85 -15.83 -3.75
CA ALA A 231 19.26 -16.15 -2.45
C ALA A 231 17.92 -15.43 -2.28
N VAL A 232 17.81 -14.19 -2.77
CA VAL A 232 16.54 -13.46 -2.79
C VAL A 232 15.53 -14.18 -3.67
N LEU A 233 15.90 -14.54 -4.91
CA LEU A 233 14.97 -15.24 -5.81
C LEU A 233 14.54 -16.59 -5.21
N ALA A 234 15.49 -17.40 -4.71
CA ALA A 234 15.21 -18.71 -4.11
C ALA A 234 14.17 -18.61 -3.00
N ARG A 235 14.32 -17.64 -2.10
CA ARG A 235 13.34 -17.36 -1.04
C ARG A 235 11.98 -16.96 -1.60
N VAL A 236 11.95 -16.10 -2.63
CA VAL A 236 10.69 -15.63 -3.23
C VAL A 236 9.93 -16.77 -3.90
N ILE A 237 10.59 -17.63 -4.67
CA ILE A 237 9.95 -18.75 -5.37
C ILE A 237 9.87 -20.04 -4.52
N GLY A 238 10.32 -20.01 -3.26
CA GLY A 238 10.20 -21.14 -2.33
C GLY A 238 11.15 -22.32 -2.61
N VAL A 239 12.31 -22.07 -3.22
CA VAL A 239 13.32 -23.10 -3.51
C VAL A 239 14.38 -23.13 -2.41
N SER A 240 14.64 -24.32 -1.84
CA SER A 240 15.60 -24.48 -0.73
C SER A 240 17.07 -24.30 -1.15
N ASP A 241 17.40 -24.60 -2.40
CA ASP A 241 18.76 -24.52 -2.94
C ASP A 241 18.91 -23.34 -3.91
N ALA A 242 19.53 -22.26 -3.44
CA ALA A 242 19.80 -21.08 -4.26
C ALA A 242 20.78 -21.35 -5.41
N ASP A 243 21.64 -22.37 -5.29
CA ASP A 243 22.58 -22.74 -6.36
C ASP A 243 21.90 -23.46 -7.52
N SER A 244 20.64 -23.88 -7.37
CA SER A 244 19.83 -24.41 -8.47
C SER A 244 19.39 -23.31 -9.45
N ILE A 245 19.43 -22.04 -9.05
CA ILE A 245 19.03 -20.91 -9.88
C ILE A 245 20.08 -20.64 -10.95
N ARG A 246 19.62 -20.56 -12.20
CA ARG A 246 20.45 -20.26 -13.37
C ARG A 246 20.02 -18.92 -13.95
N TYR A 247 20.97 -18.00 -14.01
CA TYR A 247 20.82 -16.71 -14.67
C TYR A 247 21.67 -16.64 -15.93
N GLU A 248 21.16 -15.93 -16.92
CA GLU A 248 21.90 -15.57 -18.13
C GLU A 248 22.15 -14.06 -18.12
N PRO A 249 23.42 -13.58 -18.18
CA PRO A 249 23.69 -12.14 -18.27
C PRO A 249 23.00 -11.51 -19.47
N ALA A 250 22.34 -10.38 -19.26
CA ALA A 250 21.53 -9.76 -20.29
C ALA A 250 21.52 -8.23 -20.23
N VAL A 251 21.17 -7.63 -21.37
CA VAL A 251 20.97 -6.18 -21.52
C VAL A 251 19.54 -5.90 -21.97
N LEU A 252 18.82 -5.15 -21.14
CA LEU A 252 17.48 -4.65 -21.42
C LEU A 252 17.58 -3.37 -22.25
N SER A 253 16.85 -3.30 -23.36
CA SER A 253 16.85 -2.14 -24.26
C SER A 253 15.65 -1.23 -24.03
N ARG A 254 15.78 0.05 -24.39
CA ARG A 254 14.74 1.08 -24.28
C ARG A 254 14.26 1.28 -22.84
N ALA A 255 15.21 1.23 -21.92
CA ALA A 255 14.98 1.19 -20.49
C ALA A 255 15.91 2.17 -19.79
N LEU A 256 15.36 2.94 -18.84
CA LEU A 256 16.13 3.78 -17.94
C LEU A 256 15.97 3.29 -16.51
N LEU A 257 17.07 3.25 -15.77
CA LEU A 257 17.03 2.98 -14.34
C LEU A 257 16.77 4.30 -13.59
N THR A 258 15.72 4.34 -12.79
CA THR A 258 15.40 5.46 -11.91
C THR A 258 15.38 5.02 -10.44
N SER A 259 15.47 6.00 -9.54
CA SER A 259 15.31 5.79 -8.10
C SER A 259 14.14 6.65 -7.61
N TRP A 260 13.09 6.01 -7.11
CA TRP A 260 11.94 6.67 -6.52
C TRP A 260 12.08 6.75 -4.99
N ALA A 261 11.86 7.96 -4.45
CA ALA A 261 11.99 8.28 -3.01
C ALA A 261 13.33 7.82 -2.37
N GLY A 262 14.41 7.78 -3.16
CA GLY A 262 15.75 7.35 -2.72
C GLY A 262 15.87 5.87 -2.33
N LYS A 263 14.77 5.10 -2.38
CA LYS A 263 14.70 3.73 -1.85
C LYS A 263 14.36 2.68 -2.91
N TYR A 264 13.54 3.03 -3.90
CA TYR A 264 13.01 2.07 -4.87
C TYR A 264 13.71 2.24 -6.21
N ARG A 265 14.49 1.25 -6.63
CA ARG A 265 15.05 1.22 -7.98
C ARG A 265 14.00 0.67 -8.93
N GLY A 266 13.73 1.39 -9.99
CA GLY A 266 12.73 1.00 -10.98
C GLY A 266 13.27 1.18 -12.38
N VAL A 267 12.90 0.28 -13.28
CA VAL A 267 13.03 0.51 -14.71
C VAL A 267 11.79 1.26 -15.18
N VAL A 268 12.01 2.31 -15.97
CA VAL A 268 10.98 3.09 -16.67
C VAL A 268 11.27 3.11 -18.17
N ASP A 269 10.32 3.61 -18.96
CA ASP A 269 10.49 3.74 -20.41
C ASP A 269 11.70 4.63 -20.73
N GLY A 270 12.63 4.10 -21.52
CA GLY A 270 13.80 4.80 -22.03
C GLY A 270 13.74 5.03 -23.53
N GLY A 271 14.68 5.85 -24.03
CA GLY A 271 14.89 6.11 -25.44
C GLY A 271 15.51 4.90 -26.19
N PRO A 272 15.63 4.97 -27.53
CA PRO A 272 16.12 3.87 -28.37
C PRO A 272 17.50 3.33 -27.99
N ASP A 273 18.38 4.21 -27.50
CA ASP A 273 19.78 3.87 -27.16
C ASP A 273 19.98 3.55 -25.68
N ASP A 274 18.95 3.76 -24.85
CA ASP A 274 19.02 3.53 -23.42
C ASP A 274 19.01 2.03 -23.11
N LYS A 275 19.92 1.62 -22.23
CA LYS A 275 20.16 0.21 -21.89
C LYS A 275 20.37 0.02 -20.40
N VAL A 276 19.87 -1.08 -19.89
CA VAL A 276 20.03 -1.50 -18.49
C VAL A 276 20.68 -2.89 -18.45
N GLN A 277 21.75 -3.02 -17.68
CA GLN A 277 22.42 -4.29 -17.42
C GLN A 277 21.68 -5.09 -16.36
N GLY A 278 21.63 -6.40 -16.51
CA GLY A 278 20.98 -7.29 -15.56
C GLY A 278 21.14 -8.75 -15.94
N VAL A 279 20.16 -9.55 -15.52
CA VAL A 279 20.13 -10.98 -15.76
C VAL A 279 18.76 -11.43 -16.25
N VAL A 280 18.73 -12.52 -17.00
CA VAL A 280 17.49 -13.21 -17.36
C VAL A 280 17.36 -14.49 -16.54
N TYR A 281 16.16 -14.72 -16.05
CA TYR A 281 15.71 -15.96 -15.42
C TYR A 281 14.56 -16.57 -16.22
N TRP A 282 14.51 -17.89 -16.30
CA TRP A 282 13.38 -18.61 -16.88
C TRP A 282 12.37 -18.96 -15.80
N VAL A 283 11.28 -18.19 -15.76
CA VAL A 283 10.13 -18.47 -14.90
C VAL A 283 9.37 -19.64 -15.49
N LYS A 284 9.24 -20.72 -14.71
CA LYS A 284 8.80 -22.03 -15.22
C LYS A 284 7.30 -22.25 -15.12
N SER A 285 6.65 -21.56 -14.20
CA SER A 285 5.23 -21.74 -13.93
C SER A 285 4.56 -20.45 -13.51
N ARG A 286 3.23 -20.49 -13.48
CA ARG A 286 2.39 -19.39 -13.03
C ARG A 286 2.62 -19.07 -11.55
N GLU A 287 2.82 -20.09 -10.73
CA GLU A 287 3.02 -19.95 -9.28
C GLU A 287 4.34 -19.23 -8.98
N GLU A 288 5.42 -19.55 -9.71
CA GLU A 288 6.68 -18.81 -9.63
C GLU A 288 6.46 -17.33 -10.02
N GLU A 289 5.72 -17.07 -11.10
CA GLU A 289 5.42 -15.71 -11.54
C GLU A 289 4.58 -14.92 -10.51
N GLU A 290 3.54 -15.54 -9.95
CA GLU A 290 2.70 -14.92 -8.93
C GLU A 290 3.52 -14.53 -7.69
N ALA A 291 4.44 -15.38 -7.25
CA ALA A 291 5.35 -15.07 -6.15
C ALA A 291 6.24 -13.84 -6.46
N LEU A 292 6.77 -13.75 -7.68
CA LEU A 292 7.54 -12.58 -8.13
C LEU A 292 6.71 -11.30 -8.15
N ARG A 293 5.47 -11.39 -8.66
CA ARG A 293 4.55 -10.26 -8.72
C ARG A 293 4.14 -9.76 -7.34
N ILE A 294 3.98 -10.66 -6.37
CA ILE A 294 3.72 -10.30 -4.97
C ILE A 294 4.94 -9.59 -4.38
N TYR A 295 6.15 -10.09 -4.63
CA TYR A 295 7.39 -9.48 -4.13
C TYR A 295 7.60 -8.05 -4.65
N GLU A 296 7.36 -7.81 -5.94
CA GLU A 296 7.56 -6.48 -6.55
C GLU A 296 6.48 -5.48 -6.17
N THR A 297 5.28 -5.96 -5.84
CA THR A 297 4.13 -5.15 -5.40
C THR A 297 3.44 -4.33 -6.49
N ALA A 298 2.31 -3.71 -6.17
CA ALA A 298 1.50 -2.91 -7.10
C ALA A 298 2.16 -1.57 -7.52
N LYS A 299 3.37 -1.29 -7.03
CA LYS A 299 4.20 -0.19 -7.55
C LYS A 299 4.75 -0.50 -8.94
N TYR A 300 4.75 -1.76 -9.33
CA TYR A 300 5.26 -2.22 -10.60
C TYR A 300 4.15 -2.89 -11.41
N GLU A 301 4.38 -2.97 -12.70
CA GLU A 301 3.62 -3.81 -13.62
C GLU A 301 4.57 -4.69 -14.43
N VAL A 302 4.06 -5.84 -14.84
CA VAL A 302 4.72 -6.75 -15.77
C VAL A 302 4.46 -6.27 -17.19
N VAL A 303 5.53 -5.99 -17.92
CA VAL A 303 5.48 -5.55 -19.32
C VAL A 303 6.36 -6.42 -20.19
N ARG A 304 6.04 -6.52 -21.48
CA ARG A 304 6.95 -7.10 -22.46
C ARG A 304 8.20 -6.23 -22.59
N CYS A 305 9.34 -6.84 -22.87
CA CYS A 305 10.58 -6.13 -23.08
C CYS A 305 11.50 -6.83 -24.08
N SER A 306 12.41 -6.06 -24.66
CA SER A 306 13.45 -6.56 -25.55
C SER A 306 14.76 -6.71 -24.77
N VAL A 307 15.25 -7.94 -24.70
CA VAL A 307 16.44 -8.31 -23.93
C VAL A 307 17.49 -8.95 -24.85
N HIS A 308 18.75 -8.64 -24.63
CA HIS A 308 19.87 -9.23 -25.34
C HIS A 308 20.62 -10.13 -24.36
N VAL A 309 20.61 -11.44 -24.61
CA VAL A 309 21.22 -12.42 -23.71
C VAL A 309 22.59 -12.81 -24.26
N GLY A 310 23.66 -12.47 -23.55
CA GLY A 310 25.04 -12.67 -24.01
C GLY A 310 25.50 -11.66 -25.08
N GLU A 311 26.82 -11.58 -25.25
CA GLU A 311 27.46 -10.63 -26.17
C GLU A 311 27.25 -11.07 -27.63
N GLY A 312 26.67 -10.21 -28.46
CA GLY A 312 26.47 -10.45 -29.90
C GLY A 312 25.23 -11.26 -30.30
N MET A 313 24.38 -11.67 -29.34
CA MET A 313 23.13 -12.37 -29.65
C MET A 313 22.01 -11.42 -30.06
N ALA A 314 21.10 -11.92 -30.91
CA ALA A 314 19.92 -11.19 -31.32
C ALA A 314 19.01 -10.89 -30.12
N ALA A 315 18.35 -9.73 -30.16
CA ALA A 315 17.35 -9.37 -29.17
C ALA A 315 16.22 -10.42 -29.16
N CYS A 316 15.86 -10.89 -27.97
CA CYS A 316 14.68 -11.72 -27.76
C CYS A 316 13.65 -10.98 -26.91
N MET A 317 12.39 -11.42 -26.98
CA MET A 317 11.33 -10.88 -26.16
C MET A 317 11.28 -11.61 -24.82
N GLY A 318 11.03 -10.86 -23.76
CA GLY A 318 10.81 -11.35 -22.40
C GLY A 318 9.86 -10.45 -21.64
N LEU A 319 9.78 -10.63 -20.33
CA LEU A 319 9.02 -9.82 -19.40
C LEU A 319 9.95 -9.13 -18.40
N THR A 320 9.50 -8.00 -17.85
CA THR A 320 10.20 -7.30 -16.76
C THR A 320 9.19 -6.55 -15.91
N PHE A 321 9.62 -6.15 -14.71
CA PHE A 321 8.87 -5.26 -13.83
C PHE A 321 9.22 -3.80 -14.11
N ARG A 322 8.26 -3.05 -14.64
CA ARG A 322 8.33 -1.60 -14.89
C ARG A 322 7.69 -0.85 -13.71
N LEU A 323 8.34 0.21 -13.24
CA LEU A 323 7.79 1.09 -12.22
C LEU A 323 6.68 1.96 -12.81
N ILE A 324 5.55 2.08 -12.10
CA ILE A 324 4.40 2.93 -12.44
C ILE A 324 4.51 4.29 -11.77
#